data_AF-A0A8X6GK44-F1
#
_entry.id   AF-A0A8X6GK44-F1
#
_cell.length_a   1.000
_cell.length_b   1.000
_cell.length_c   1.000
_cell.angle_alpha   90.00
_cell.angle_beta   90.00
_cell.angle_gamma   90.00
#
_symmetry.space_group_name_H-M   'P 1'
#
loop_
_entity.id
_entity.type
_entity.pdbx_description
1 polymer ?
#
loop_
_entity_poly.entity_id
_entity_poly.type
_entity_poly.pdbx_seq_one_letter_code
_entity_poly.pdbx_strand_id
1 'polypeptide(L)'
;MVSHIQLKFPTLALYTVLLPLASFVFCVLWSVLFHFERATFTHCQVRNYLPSISAAIGSFSPQRYIWQICVAIHSAPRYLVVGMYYTHLCDILLTGALWNYLALLIFLLQATEVTSLLGLTFVSSSENFHVHELCFITFMVSALSNMLLLYLTMKHGTKHRLTVQERLSLKYKFIFGMVNITSFFLAVYFYFRHNWYCEPVVYTFFAFFEYIVVVTNMGYHVTAFWDFSDHVVTVSSCCSLSITPKQHTKFAMNDFVIKVA
;
A
#
# COMPACT_ATOMS: atom_id res chain seq x y z
N MET A 1 1.11 -26.52 -26.86
CA MET A 1 -0.02 -25.57 -26.75
C MET A 1 0.29 -24.65 -25.57
N VAL A 2 0.87 -23.48 -25.82
CA VAL A 2 1.19 -22.52 -24.75
C VAL A 2 -0.13 -21.92 -24.30
N SER A 3 -0.59 -22.26 -23.11
CA SER A 3 -1.74 -21.59 -22.51
C SER A 3 -1.29 -20.20 -22.05
N HIS A 4 -1.88 -19.16 -22.64
CA HIS A 4 -1.70 -17.78 -22.20
C HIS A 4 -2.86 -17.39 -21.31
N ILE A 5 -2.59 -17.07 -20.04
CA ILE A 5 -3.59 -16.49 -19.15
C ILE A 5 -3.47 -14.97 -19.26
N GLN A 6 -4.51 -14.32 -19.78
CA GLN A 6 -4.60 -12.87 -19.87
C GLN A 6 -5.48 -12.33 -18.75
N LEU A 7 -4.90 -11.54 -17.86
CA LEU A 7 -5.60 -10.89 -16.76
C LEU A 7 -5.64 -9.38 -17.00
N LYS A 8 -6.84 -8.79 -16.96
CA LYS A 8 -6.99 -7.34 -16.98
C LYS A 8 -6.37 -6.76 -15.72
N PHE A 9 -5.39 -5.87 -15.86
CA PHE A 9 -4.71 -5.25 -14.73
C PHE A 9 -5.66 -4.60 -13.70
N PRO A 10 -6.76 -3.92 -14.10
CA PRO A 10 -7.72 -3.38 -13.15
C PRO A 10 -8.28 -4.40 -12.14
N THR A 11 -8.43 -5.65 -12.57
CA THR A 11 -8.88 -6.74 -11.70
C THR A 11 -7.80 -7.08 -10.67
N LEU A 12 -6.55 -7.17 -11.12
CA LEU A 12 -5.40 -7.42 -10.24
C LEU A 12 -5.24 -6.29 -9.21
N ALA A 13 -5.34 -5.03 -9.63
CA ALA A 13 -5.26 -3.86 -8.77
C ALA A 13 -6.36 -3.84 -7.69
N LEU A 14 -7.56 -4.33 -8.02
CA LEU A 14 -8.63 -4.46 -7.04
C LEU A 14 -8.35 -5.59 -6.03
N TYR A 15 -7.85 -6.74 -6.51
CA TYR A 15 -7.47 -7.85 -5.63
C TYR A 15 -6.37 -7.49 -4.64
N THR A 16 -5.38 -6.68 -5.05
CA THR A 16 -4.27 -6.28 -4.16
C THR A 16 -4.73 -5.43 -2.98
N VAL A 17 -5.93 -4.86 -3.05
CA VAL A 17 -6.50 -4.00 -1.99
C VAL A 17 -7.63 -4.67 -1.24
N LEU A 18 -8.55 -5.36 -1.94
CA LEU A 18 -9.69 -6.00 -1.28
C LEU A 18 -9.26 -7.09 -0.29
N LEU A 19 -8.21 -7.85 -0.61
CA LEU A 19 -7.73 -8.93 0.25
C LEU A 19 -7.21 -8.41 1.61
N PRO A 20 -6.24 -7.47 1.67
CA PRO A 20 -5.80 -6.94 2.95
C PRO A 20 -6.87 -6.08 3.64
N LEU A 21 -7.77 -5.42 2.91
CA LEU A 21 -8.89 -4.69 3.50
C LEU A 21 -9.88 -5.62 4.22
N ALA A 22 -10.25 -6.73 3.59
CA ALA A 22 -11.13 -7.73 4.20
C ALA A 22 -10.47 -8.35 5.43
N SER A 23 -9.17 -8.66 5.34
CA SER A 23 -8.39 -9.16 6.47
C SER A 23 -8.31 -8.15 7.63
N PHE A 24 -8.06 -6.87 7.33
CA PHE A 24 -8.05 -5.78 8.31
C PHE A 24 -9.39 -5.67 9.04
N VAL A 25 -10.50 -5.60 8.30
CA VAL A 25 -11.85 -5.52 8.87
C VAL A 25 -12.14 -6.74 9.74
N PHE A 26 -11.81 -7.94 9.26
CA PHE A 26 -11.95 -9.16 10.05
C PHE A 26 -11.16 -9.08 11.37
N CYS A 27 -9.89 -8.69 11.32
CA CYS A 27 -9.02 -8.64 12.51
C CYS A 27 -9.54 -7.66 13.56
N VAL A 28 -9.99 -6.46 13.13
CA VAL A 28 -10.56 -5.46 14.04
C VAL A 28 -11.87 -5.94 14.64
N LEU A 29 -12.82 -6.39 13.82
CA LEU A 29 -14.14 -6.84 14.30
C LEU A 29 -14.00 -8.04 15.23
N TRP A 30 -13.18 -9.03 14.87
CA TRP A 30 -12.96 -10.21 15.71
C TRP A 30 -12.33 -9.84 17.05
N SER A 31 -11.40 -8.88 17.06
CA SER A 31 -10.77 -8.40 18.29
C SER A 31 -11.75 -7.66 19.19
N VAL A 32 -12.64 -6.84 18.63
CA VAL A 32 -13.69 -6.15 19.39
C VAL A 32 -14.74 -7.13 19.94
N LEU A 33 -15.12 -8.16 19.17
CA LEU A 33 -16.16 -9.10 19.58
C LEU A 33 -15.68 -10.13 20.62
N PHE A 34 -14.47 -10.67 20.44
CA PHE A 34 -14.00 -11.82 21.23
C PHE A 34 -12.82 -11.51 22.15
N HIS A 35 -12.12 -10.40 21.94
CA HIS A 35 -10.91 -10.04 22.70
C HIS A 35 -10.93 -8.60 23.22
N PHE A 36 -12.10 -8.00 23.38
CA PHE A 36 -12.26 -6.57 23.68
C PHE A 36 -11.29 -6.05 24.73
N GLU A 37 -11.36 -6.59 25.96
CA GLU A 37 -10.55 -6.12 27.09
C GLU A 37 -9.05 -6.20 26.82
N ARG A 38 -8.58 -7.31 26.22
CA ARG A 38 -7.17 -7.51 25.89
C ARG A 38 -6.71 -6.67 24.71
N ALA A 39 -7.59 -6.46 23.72
CA ALA A 39 -7.28 -5.72 22.51
C ALA A 39 -7.26 -4.20 22.74
N THR A 40 -8.06 -3.71 23.69
CA THR A 40 -8.09 -2.29 24.10
C THR A 40 -7.20 -1.98 25.32
N PHE A 41 -6.45 -2.99 25.80
CA PHE A 41 -5.59 -2.83 26.97
C PHE A 41 -4.42 -1.88 26.67
N THR A 42 -4.16 -0.97 27.61
CA THR A 42 -2.96 -0.11 27.59
C THR A 42 -2.37 -0.07 28.99
N HIS A 43 -1.08 0.28 29.10
CA HIS A 43 -0.38 0.40 30.39
C HIS A 43 -1.05 1.38 31.37
N CYS A 44 -1.78 2.38 30.86
CA CYS A 44 -2.53 3.36 31.65
C CYS A 44 -3.79 2.78 32.32
N GLN A 45 -4.25 1.58 31.93
CA GLN A 45 -5.45 0.92 32.48
C GLN A 45 -6.73 1.79 32.44
N VAL A 46 -6.82 2.73 31.49
CA VAL A 46 -8.01 3.55 31.25
C VAL A 46 -8.89 2.98 30.15
N ARG A 47 -10.18 3.34 30.18
CA ARG A 47 -11.18 2.85 29.22
C ARG A 47 -10.87 3.30 27.79
N ASN A 48 -10.87 2.35 26.86
CA ASN A 48 -10.74 2.54 25.42
C ASN A 48 -11.70 1.61 24.69
N TYR A 49 -12.08 1.96 23.46
CA TYR A 49 -13.12 1.26 22.70
C TYR A 49 -12.63 0.66 21.37
N LEU A 50 -11.51 1.15 20.85
CA LEU A 50 -10.90 0.64 19.62
C LEU A 50 -9.52 0.07 19.91
N PRO A 51 -9.21 -1.15 19.43
CA PRO A 51 -7.87 -1.71 19.52
C PRO A 51 -6.92 -1.04 18.51
N SER A 52 -5.65 -0.84 18.85
CA SER A 52 -4.67 -0.44 17.82
C SER A 52 -4.51 -1.54 16.77
N ILE A 53 -3.99 -1.18 15.58
CA ILE A 53 -3.82 -2.15 14.50
C ILE A 53 -2.89 -3.27 14.95
N SER A 54 -1.74 -2.92 15.55
CA SER A 54 -0.76 -3.89 16.03
C SER A 54 -1.34 -4.86 17.06
N ALA A 55 -2.27 -4.42 17.92
CA ALA A 55 -2.98 -5.30 18.84
C ALA A 55 -3.96 -6.24 18.10
N ALA A 56 -4.74 -5.70 17.15
CA ALA A 56 -5.74 -6.46 16.41
C ALA A 56 -5.15 -7.53 15.48
N ILE A 57 -4.01 -7.24 14.84
CA ILE A 57 -3.38 -8.14 13.86
C ILE A 57 -2.27 -9.00 14.46
N GLY A 58 -1.58 -8.55 15.51
CA GLY A 58 -0.37 -9.19 16.01
C GLY A 58 -0.57 -10.12 17.21
N SER A 59 -1.57 -9.83 18.05
CA SER A 59 -1.64 -10.44 19.39
C SER A 59 -2.54 -11.68 19.50
N PHE A 60 -3.42 -11.93 18.53
CA PHE A 60 -4.48 -12.93 18.67
C PHE A 60 -4.54 -13.90 17.49
N SER A 61 -4.97 -15.13 17.79
CA SER A 61 -5.31 -16.15 16.80
C SER A 61 -6.83 -16.31 16.75
N PRO A 62 -7.46 -16.38 15.55
CA PRO A 62 -6.86 -16.62 14.23
C PRO A 62 -6.41 -15.35 13.46
N GLN A 63 -6.64 -14.15 14.00
CA GLN A 63 -6.41 -12.86 13.31
C GLN A 63 -5.01 -12.75 12.70
N ARG A 64 -3.97 -13.06 13.49
CA ARG A 64 -2.57 -13.00 13.04
C ARG A 64 -2.29 -13.84 11.80
N TYR A 65 -2.79 -15.07 11.77
CA TYR A 65 -2.57 -15.96 10.63
C TYR A 65 -3.33 -15.50 9.39
N ILE A 66 -4.57 -15.04 9.56
CA ILE A 66 -5.38 -14.50 8.46
C ILE A 66 -4.73 -13.24 7.88
N TRP A 67 -4.23 -12.35 8.73
CA TRP A 67 -3.46 -11.18 8.31
C TRP A 67 -2.21 -11.57 7.52
N GLN A 68 -1.36 -12.43 8.09
CA GLN A 68 -0.10 -12.87 7.48
C GLN A 68 -0.30 -13.53 6.12
N ILE A 69 -1.27 -14.45 6.00
CA ILE A 69 -1.57 -15.13 4.74
C ILE A 69 -2.06 -14.13 3.68
N CYS A 70 -2.97 -13.23 4.04
CA CYS A 70 -3.49 -12.22 3.12
C CYS A 70 -2.37 -11.29 2.64
N VAL A 71 -1.49 -10.83 3.53
CA VAL A 71 -0.34 -9.98 3.19
C VAL A 71 0.67 -10.70 2.31
N ALA A 72 0.98 -11.96 2.64
CA ALA A 72 1.89 -12.78 1.83
C ALA A 72 1.37 -12.95 0.41
N ILE A 73 0.09 -13.32 0.24
CA ILE A 73 -0.53 -13.55 -1.07
C ILE A 73 -0.56 -12.26 -1.91
N HIS A 74 -0.91 -11.12 -1.29
CA HIS A 74 -0.98 -9.88 -2.06
C HIS A 74 0.39 -9.25 -2.33
N SER A 75 1.46 -9.65 -1.63
CA SER A 75 2.79 -9.03 -1.76
C SER A 75 3.39 -9.18 -3.17
N ALA A 76 3.27 -10.36 -3.80
CA ALA A 76 3.81 -10.58 -5.14
C ALA A 76 3.12 -9.69 -6.21
N PRO A 77 1.78 -9.62 -6.28
CA PRO A 77 1.09 -8.61 -7.10
C PRO A 77 1.53 -7.17 -6.81
N ARG A 78 1.83 -6.82 -5.56
CA ARG A 78 2.29 -5.47 -5.20
C ARG A 78 3.67 -5.17 -5.80
N TYR A 79 4.63 -6.08 -5.71
CA TYR A 79 5.93 -5.91 -6.38
C TYR A 79 5.80 -5.81 -7.90
N LEU A 80 4.86 -6.53 -8.51
CA LEU A 80 4.55 -6.37 -9.93
C LEU A 80 4.08 -4.95 -10.25
N VAL A 81 3.17 -4.39 -9.44
CA VAL A 81 2.69 -3.00 -9.59
C VAL A 81 3.84 -2.00 -9.43
N VAL A 82 4.80 -2.24 -8.53
CA VAL A 82 6.01 -1.41 -8.38
C VAL A 82 6.82 -1.37 -9.68
N GLY A 83 7.08 -2.53 -10.29
CA GLY A 83 7.77 -2.62 -11.58
C GLY A 83 7.00 -1.92 -12.70
N MET A 84 5.68 -2.07 -12.74
CA MET A 84 4.81 -1.40 -13.71
C MET A 84 4.86 0.12 -13.60
N TYR A 85 4.81 0.67 -12.38
CA TYR A 85 4.93 2.11 -12.18
C TYR A 85 6.30 2.64 -12.61
N TYR A 86 7.39 1.90 -12.37
CA TYR A 86 8.71 2.34 -12.81
C TYR A 86 8.78 2.49 -14.33
N THR A 87 8.37 1.45 -15.07
CA THR A 87 8.33 1.49 -16.55
C THR A 87 7.41 2.61 -17.04
N HIS A 88 6.21 2.70 -16.46
CA HIS A 88 5.25 3.73 -16.82
C HIS A 88 5.81 5.15 -16.65
N LEU A 89 6.48 5.42 -15.52
CA LEU A 89 7.11 6.72 -15.25
C LEU A 89 8.25 7.01 -16.23
N CYS A 90 9.08 6.02 -16.59
CA CYS A 90 10.11 6.21 -17.61
C CYS A 90 9.54 6.64 -18.97
N ASP A 91 8.37 6.13 -19.34
CA ASP A 91 7.72 6.44 -20.60
C ASP A 91 7.10 7.85 -20.60
N ILE A 92 6.31 8.16 -19.56
CA ILE A 92 5.49 9.38 -19.53
C ILE A 92 6.23 10.63 -19.08
N LEU A 93 7.32 10.51 -18.30
CA LEU A 93 8.00 11.66 -17.71
C LEU A 93 8.94 12.36 -18.68
N LEU A 94 9.09 13.68 -18.56
CA LEU A 94 9.97 14.53 -19.35
C LEU A 94 11.39 13.97 -19.42
N THR A 95 12.04 14.15 -20.57
CA THR A 95 13.43 13.72 -20.76
C THR A 95 14.35 14.60 -19.91
N GLY A 96 15.09 13.99 -18.97
CA GLY A 96 16.08 14.68 -18.16
C GLY A 96 16.55 13.85 -16.97
N ALA A 97 17.76 14.15 -16.46
CA ALA A 97 18.34 13.41 -15.35
C ALA A 97 17.45 13.46 -14.09
N LEU A 98 16.89 14.63 -13.77
CA LEU A 98 16.01 14.82 -12.61
C LEU A 98 14.82 13.84 -12.63
N TRP A 99 14.13 13.73 -13.77
CA TRP A 99 12.94 12.87 -13.89
C TRP A 99 13.29 11.39 -13.83
N ASN A 100 14.44 10.99 -14.39
CA ASN A 100 14.95 9.63 -14.27
C ASN A 100 15.30 9.28 -12.81
N TYR A 101 15.96 10.21 -12.09
CA TYR A 101 16.25 10.03 -10.67
C TYR A 101 14.96 9.94 -9.84
N LEU A 102 13.96 10.78 -10.11
CA LEU A 102 12.67 10.73 -9.43
C LEU A 102 11.93 9.41 -9.69
N ALA A 103 11.93 8.90 -10.92
CA ALA A 103 11.34 7.61 -11.26
C ALA A 103 12.02 6.46 -10.49
N LEU A 104 13.36 6.46 -10.43
CA LEU A 104 14.13 5.47 -9.66
C LEU A 104 13.85 5.59 -8.16
N LEU A 105 13.82 6.81 -7.61
CA LEU A 105 13.53 7.04 -6.21
C LEU A 105 12.12 6.55 -5.83
N ILE A 106 11.11 6.84 -6.66
CA ILE A 106 9.74 6.37 -6.47
C ILE A 106 9.69 4.83 -6.50
N PHE A 107 10.40 4.20 -7.43
CA PHE A 107 10.51 2.74 -7.49
C PHE A 107 11.09 2.16 -6.19
N LEU A 108 12.21 2.72 -5.70
CA LEU A 108 12.83 2.28 -4.46
C LEU A 108 11.90 2.48 -3.26
N LEU A 109 11.24 3.63 -3.15
CA LEU A 109 10.31 3.91 -2.05
C LEU A 109 9.13 2.93 -2.05
N GLN A 110 8.54 2.64 -3.21
CA GLN A 110 7.45 1.65 -3.30
C GLN A 110 7.94 0.24 -2.97
N ALA A 111 9.13 -0.16 -3.42
CA ALA A 111 9.70 -1.47 -3.06
C ALA A 111 9.96 -1.56 -1.55
N THR A 112 10.51 -0.51 -0.94
CA THR A 112 10.73 -0.42 0.50
C THR A 112 9.42 -0.43 1.29
N GLU A 113 8.37 0.23 0.81
CA GLU A 113 7.03 0.20 1.43
C GLU A 113 6.52 -1.24 1.50
N VAL A 114 6.58 -2.00 0.41
CA VAL A 114 6.10 -3.40 0.39
C VAL A 114 6.96 -4.30 1.29
N THR A 115 8.29 -4.15 1.24
CA THR A 115 9.21 -4.95 2.06
C THR A 115 9.02 -4.67 3.55
N SER A 116 8.86 -3.41 3.93
CA SER A 116 8.63 -3.03 5.34
C SER A 116 7.25 -3.45 5.84
N LEU A 117 6.22 -3.45 5.00
CA LEU A 117 4.90 -4.02 5.33
C LEU A 117 4.97 -5.53 5.58
N LEU A 118 5.76 -6.27 4.79
CA LEU A 118 6.03 -7.69 5.06
C LEU A 118 6.75 -7.86 6.40
N GLY A 119 7.78 -7.06 6.66
CA GLY A 119 8.49 -7.06 7.96
C GLY A 119 7.54 -6.81 9.13
N LEU A 120 6.70 -5.78 9.05
CA LEU A 120 5.66 -5.45 10.03
C LEU A 120 4.68 -6.59 10.30
N THR A 121 4.40 -7.40 9.28
CA THR A 121 3.41 -8.47 9.33
C THR A 121 3.97 -9.76 9.93
N PHE A 122 5.24 -10.06 9.64
CA PHE A 122 5.89 -11.29 10.10
C PHE A 122 6.67 -11.13 11.41
N VAL A 123 7.11 -9.91 11.75
CA VAL A 123 7.78 -9.61 13.02
C VAL A 123 6.78 -8.96 13.96
N SER A 124 6.27 -9.72 14.93
CA SER A 124 5.36 -9.18 15.93
C SER A 124 6.08 -8.22 16.89
N SER A 125 5.39 -7.18 17.35
CA SER A 125 5.89 -6.27 18.38
C SER A 125 6.21 -6.99 19.70
N SER A 126 5.54 -8.12 19.97
CA SER A 126 5.80 -8.97 21.13
C SER A 126 7.05 -9.85 21.00
N GLU A 127 7.50 -10.11 19.77
CA GLU A 127 8.67 -10.97 19.50
C GLU A 127 9.94 -10.13 19.44
N ASN A 128 9.92 -9.04 18.68
CA ASN A 128 11.03 -8.10 18.61
C ASN A 128 10.52 -6.69 18.36
N PHE A 129 10.33 -5.94 19.45
CA PHE A 129 9.82 -4.58 19.40
C PHE A 129 10.69 -3.66 18.53
N HIS A 130 12.02 -3.76 18.63
CA HIS A 130 12.92 -2.87 17.91
C HIS A 130 12.85 -3.05 16.38
N VAL A 131 12.84 -4.30 15.92
CA VAL A 131 12.69 -4.59 14.48
C VAL A 131 11.30 -4.19 13.99
N HIS A 132 10.25 -4.48 14.77
CA HIS A 132 8.88 -4.08 14.44
C HIS A 132 8.75 -2.56 14.29
N GLU A 133 9.29 -1.80 15.24
CA GLU A 133 9.33 -0.34 15.22
C GLU A 133 10.12 0.19 14.00
N LEU A 134 11.28 -0.39 13.71
CA LEU A 134 12.06 -0.01 12.52
C LEU A 134 11.29 -0.27 11.22
N CYS A 135 10.61 -1.40 11.10
CA CYS A 135 9.74 -1.70 9.97
C CYS A 135 8.57 -0.71 9.89
N PHE A 136 7.97 -0.32 11.01
CA PHE A 136 6.92 0.69 11.07
C PHE A 136 7.38 2.05 10.53
N ILE A 137 8.50 2.55 11.06
CA ILE A 137 9.06 3.84 10.64
C ILE A 137 9.42 3.80 9.15
N THR A 138 10.06 2.72 8.71
CA THR A 138 10.46 2.53 7.30
C THR A 138 9.23 2.50 6.38
N PHE A 139 8.18 1.79 6.78
CA PHE A 139 6.91 1.75 6.04
C PHE A 139 6.28 3.13 5.94
N MET A 140 6.14 3.84 7.04
CA MET A 140 5.52 5.17 7.06
C MET A 140 6.30 6.19 6.24
N VAL A 141 7.62 6.28 6.43
CA VAL A 141 8.47 7.23 5.70
C VAL A 141 8.45 6.94 4.20
N SER A 142 8.56 5.66 3.81
CA SER A 142 8.54 5.28 2.40
C SER A 142 7.19 5.53 1.75
N ALA A 143 6.09 5.15 2.40
CA ALA A 143 4.73 5.38 1.91
C ALA A 143 4.42 6.87 1.74
N LEU A 144 4.64 7.69 2.78
CA LEU A 144 4.33 9.13 2.74
C LEU A 144 5.20 9.87 1.71
N SER A 145 6.49 9.55 1.64
CA SER A 145 7.40 10.12 0.64
C SER A 145 6.97 9.72 -0.77
N ASN A 146 6.62 8.45 -0.98
CA ASN A 146 6.11 7.98 -2.26
C ASN A 146 4.82 8.70 -2.66
N MET A 147 3.83 8.81 -1.76
CA MET A 147 2.56 9.47 -2.05
C MET A 147 2.75 10.91 -2.54
N LEU A 148 3.63 11.66 -1.86
CA LEU A 148 3.98 13.04 -2.21
C LEU A 148 4.76 13.11 -3.53
N LEU A 149 5.85 12.35 -3.64
CA LEU A 149 6.75 12.40 -4.80
C LEU A 149 6.04 11.94 -6.07
N LEU A 150 5.32 10.81 -6.04
CA LEU A 150 4.59 10.32 -7.21
C LEU A 150 3.53 11.33 -7.67
N TYR A 151 2.79 11.95 -6.75
CA TYR A 151 1.85 13.01 -7.11
C TYR A 151 2.54 14.21 -7.77
N LEU A 152 3.62 14.74 -7.18
CA LEU A 152 4.35 15.89 -7.73
C LEU A 152 4.98 15.57 -9.09
N THR A 153 5.58 14.39 -9.20
CA THR A 153 6.23 13.90 -10.41
C THR A 153 5.23 13.73 -11.54
N MET A 154 4.06 13.11 -11.30
CA MET A 154 3.03 13.00 -12.34
C MET A 154 2.37 14.34 -12.68
N LYS A 155 2.19 15.23 -11.69
CA LYS A 155 1.57 16.55 -11.91
C LYS A 155 2.43 17.48 -12.78
N HIS A 156 3.74 17.48 -12.56
CA HIS A 156 4.66 18.44 -13.17
C HIS A 156 5.60 17.85 -14.22
N GLY A 157 5.82 16.53 -14.17
CA GLY A 157 6.80 15.85 -15.01
C GLY A 157 6.23 15.16 -16.23
N THR A 158 4.92 15.11 -16.41
CA THR A 158 4.31 14.36 -17.53
C THR A 158 4.47 15.12 -18.86
N LYS A 159 5.00 14.44 -19.89
CA LYS A 159 5.25 14.99 -21.24
C LYS A 159 3.96 15.34 -21.98
N HIS A 160 2.94 14.49 -21.84
CA HIS A 160 1.67 14.62 -22.56
C HIS A 160 0.59 15.30 -21.72
N ARG A 161 -0.47 15.71 -22.40
CA ARG A 161 -1.67 16.20 -21.72
C ARG A 161 -2.38 15.02 -21.06
N LEU A 162 -2.55 15.09 -19.74
CA LEU A 162 -3.25 14.07 -18.95
C LEU A 162 -4.65 13.78 -19.51
N THR A 163 -4.92 12.49 -19.71
CA THR A 163 -6.22 11.91 -20.04
C THR A 163 -7.22 12.08 -18.89
N VAL A 164 -8.50 11.81 -19.14
CA VAL A 164 -9.55 11.91 -18.12
C VAL A 164 -9.29 10.95 -16.95
N GLN A 165 -8.83 9.73 -17.25
CA GLN A 165 -8.54 8.71 -16.23
C GLN A 165 -7.30 9.07 -15.40
N GLU A 166 -6.21 9.54 -16.02
CA GLU A 166 -5.02 10.00 -15.30
C GLU A 166 -5.32 11.20 -14.39
N ARG A 167 -6.19 12.13 -14.83
CA ARG A 167 -6.64 13.24 -13.98
C ARG A 167 -7.44 12.76 -12.78
N LEU A 168 -8.30 11.76 -12.98
CA LEU A 168 -9.08 11.16 -11.91
C LEU A 168 -8.16 10.46 -10.90
N SER A 169 -7.21 9.68 -11.40
CA SER A 169 -6.17 9.06 -10.58
C SER A 169 -5.41 10.09 -9.77
N LEU A 170 -4.90 11.15 -10.41
CA LEU A 170 -4.12 12.20 -9.75
C LEU A 170 -4.93 12.94 -8.67
N LYS A 171 -6.23 13.19 -8.93
CA LYS A 171 -7.15 13.78 -7.95
C LYS A 171 -7.29 12.89 -6.71
N TYR A 172 -7.53 11.59 -6.89
CA TYR A 172 -7.67 10.67 -5.76
C TYR A 172 -6.34 10.39 -5.05
N LYS A 173 -5.21 10.33 -5.78
CA LYS A 173 -3.86 10.27 -5.18
C LYS A 173 -3.62 11.45 -4.24
N PHE A 174 -4.01 12.66 -4.65
CA PHE A 174 -3.91 13.83 -3.79
C PHE A 174 -4.81 13.73 -2.56
N ILE A 175 -6.09 13.36 -2.74
CA ILE A 175 -7.03 13.24 -1.62
C ILE A 175 -6.55 12.19 -0.61
N PHE A 176 -6.24 10.97 -1.07
CA PHE A 176 -5.76 9.91 -0.20
C PHE A 176 -4.44 10.28 0.47
N GLY A 177 -3.50 10.86 -0.27
CA GLY A 177 -2.22 11.31 0.28
C GLY A 177 -2.37 12.37 1.37
N MET A 178 -3.21 13.39 1.16
CA MET A 178 -3.44 14.44 2.16
C MET A 178 -4.14 13.88 3.40
N VAL A 179 -5.20 13.07 3.23
CA VAL A 179 -5.89 12.46 4.37
C VAL A 179 -4.96 11.52 5.15
N ASN A 180 -4.11 10.77 4.45
CA ASN A 180 -3.13 9.88 5.07
C ASN A 180 -2.13 10.66 5.94
N ILE A 181 -1.50 11.69 5.36
CA ILE A 181 -0.53 12.56 6.07
C ILE A 181 -1.17 13.19 7.30
N THR A 182 -2.34 13.81 7.15
CA THR A 182 -3.03 14.46 8.28
C THR A 182 -3.39 13.44 9.36
N SER A 183 -3.89 12.27 8.98
CA SER A 183 -4.27 11.22 9.93
C SER A 183 -3.05 10.64 10.65
N PHE A 184 -1.90 10.50 9.97
CA PHE A 184 -0.67 10.06 10.60
C PHE A 184 -0.21 11.03 11.69
N PHE A 185 -0.16 12.33 11.40
CA PHE A 185 0.22 13.32 12.42
C PHE A 185 -0.76 13.37 13.60
N LEU A 186 -2.06 13.20 13.34
CA LEU A 186 -3.07 13.09 14.40
C LEU A 186 -2.88 11.82 15.24
N ALA A 187 -2.60 10.68 14.62
CA ALA A 187 -2.29 9.44 15.34
C ALA A 187 -1.08 9.63 16.25
N VAL A 188 0.02 10.19 15.74
CA VAL A 188 1.22 10.49 16.53
C VAL A 188 0.89 11.40 17.72
N TYR A 189 0.12 12.46 17.49
CA TYR A 189 -0.32 13.36 18.56
C TYR A 189 -1.11 12.62 19.66
N PHE A 190 -2.12 11.84 19.30
CA PHE A 190 -2.95 11.11 20.26
C PHE A 190 -2.17 10.00 20.97
N TYR A 191 -1.20 9.37 20.30
CA TYR A 191 -0.30 8.39 20.90
C TYR A 191 0.52 9.01 22.03
N PHE A 192 1.22 10.11 21.76
CA PHE A 192 2.01 10.79 22.79
C PHE A 192 1.14 11.37 23.90
N ARG A 193 0.00 11.96 23.56
CA ARG A 193 -0.96 12.47 24.56
C ARG A 193 -1.43 11.36 25.50
N HIS A 194 -1.81 10.20 24.97
CA HIS A 194 -2.19 9.05 25.80
C HIS A 194 -1.06 8.60 26.72
N ASN A 195 0.16 8.49 26.19
CA ASN A 195 1.30 8.00 26.96
C ASN A 195 1.80 9.01 28.02
N TRP A 196 1.55 10.31 27.85
CA TRP A 196 1.94 11.33 28.84
C TRP A 196 0.86 11.60 29.90
N TYR A 197 -0.41 11.58 29.52
CA TYR A 197 -1.50 12.01 30.40
C TYR A 197 -2.43 10.88 30.84
N CYS A 198 -2.35 9.69 30.23
CA CYS A 198 -3.21 8.55 30.51
C CYS A 198 -4.71 8.89 30.53
N GLU A 199 -5.16 9.78 29.65
CA GLU A 199 -6.55 10.19 29.56
C GLU A 199 -7.43 9.07 28.97
N PRO A 200 -8.63 8.81 29.53
CA PRO A 200 -9.54 7.82 28.97
C PRO A 200 -9.95 8.19 27.55
N VAL A 201 -10.18 7.18 26.70
CA VAL A 201 -10.63 7.31 25.30
C VAL A 201 -9.58 7.90 24.34
N VAL A 202 -8.50 8.52 24.81
CA VAL A 202 -7.49 9.13 23.92
C VAL A 202 -6.80 8.09 23.03
N TYR A 203 -6.51 6.90 23.56
CA TYR A 203 -5.97 5.80 22.74
C TYR A 203 -6.96 5.29 21.69
N THR A 204 -8.26 5.47 21.91
CA THR A 204 -9.30 5.15 20.91
C THR A 204 -9.19 6.07 19.69
N PHE A 205 -8.91 7.36 19.90
CA PHE A 205 -8.64 8.29 18.80
C PHE A 205 -7.35 7.94 18.06
N PHE A 206 -6.29 7.58 18.79
CA PHE A 206 -5.06 7.06 18.17
C PHE A 206 -5.37 5.88 17.22
N ALA A 207 -6.05 4.84 17.72
CA ALA A 207 -6.42 3.68 16.92
C ALA A 207 -7.30 4.06 15.71
N PHE A 208 -8.26 4.97 15.89
CA PHE A 208 -9.11 5.46 14.80
C PHE A 208 -8.29 6.11 13.67
N PHE A 209 -7.31 6.95 14.00
CA PHE A 209 -6.45 7.57 13.00
C PHE A 209 -5.47 6.59 12.36
N GLU A 210 -4.98 5.58 13.10
CA GLU A 210 -4.24 4.46 12.48
C GLU A 210 -5.08 3.76 11.40
N TYR A 211 -6.37 3.52 11.66
CA TYR A 211 -7.26 2.88 10.71
C TYR A 211 -7.41 3.73 9.44
N ILE A 212 -7.56 5.05 9.59
CA ILE A 212 -7.61 5.97 8.45
C ILE A 212 -6.31 5.94 7.66
N VAL A 213 -5.14 5.91 8.32
CA VAL A 213 -3.85 5.77 7.62
C VAL A 213 -3.83 4.51 6.76
N VAL A 214 -4.22 3.36 7.30
CA VAL A 214 -4.17 2.09 6.54
C VAL A 214 -5.17 2.09 5.38
N VAL A 215 -6.42 2.51 5.62
CA VAL A 215 -7.46 2.56 4.59
C VAL A 215 -7.13 3.55 3.48
N THR A 216 -6.55 4.70 3.81
CA THR A 216 -6.13 5.69 2.81
C THR A 216 -4.88 5.25 2.05
N ASN A 217 -3.95 4.51 2.68
CA ASN A 217 -2.83 3.89 1.96
C ASN A 217 -3.34 2.88 0.93
N MET A 218 -4.26 2.01 1.33
CA MET A 218 -4.94 1.08 0.42
C MET A 218 -5.67 1.83 -0.71
N GLY A 219 -6.43 2.88 -0.38
CA GLY A 219 -7.12 3.73 -1.36
C GLY A 219 -6.18 4.41 -2.34
N TYR A 220 -5.00 4.86 -1.88
CA TYR A 220 -3.96 5.42 -2.75
C TYR A 220 -3.49 4.40 -3.80
N HIS A 221 -3.34 3.13 -3.41
CA HIS A 221 -2.92 2.07 -4.31
C HIS A 221 -4.03 1.61 -5.26
N VAL A 222 -5.31 1.75 -4.89
CA VAL A 222 -6.44 1.54 -5.80
C VAL A 222 -6.36 2.46 -7.02
N THR A 223 -5.76 3.65 -6.92
CA THR A 223 -5.73 4.57 -8.07
C THR A 223 -4.98 4.02 -9.28
N ALA A 224 -4.12 3.01 -9.09
CA ALA A 224 -3.49 2.26 -10.17
C ALA A 224 -4.52 1.64 -11.14
N PHE A 225 -5.76 1.38 -10.68
CA PHE A 225 -6.88 0.97 -11.52
C PHE A 225 -7.10 1.92 -12.70
N TRP A 226 -7.00 3.23 -12.49
CA TRP A 226 -7.18 4.24 -13.53
C TRP A 226 -5.90 4.45 -14.35
N ASP A 227 -4.73 4.38 -13.74
CA ASP A 227 -3.44 4.58 -14.43
C ASP A 227 -3.17 3.49 -15.47
N PHE A 228 -3.65 2.26 -15.22
CA PHE A 228 -3.37 1.08 -16.03
C PHE A 228 -4.65 0.40 -16.55
N SER A 229 -5.71 1.18 -16.75
CA SER A 229 -7.02 0.70 -17.20
C SER A 229 -6.98 -0.14 -18.49
N ASP A 230 -6.08 0.23 -19.42
CA ASP A 230 -5.92 -0.39 -20.74
C ASP A 230 -4.84 -1.49 -20.81
N HIS A 231 -4.22 -1.83 -19.68
CA HIS A 231 -3.12 -2.80 -19.63
C HIS A 231 -3.61 -4.22 -19.36
N VAL A 232 -2.98 -5.19 -20.03
CA VAL A 232 -3.22 -6.63 -19.83
C VAL A 232 -1.93 -7.30 -19.38
N VAL A 233 -2.03 -8.09 -18.32
CA VAL A 233 -0.94 -8.95 -17.82
C VAL A 233 -1.08 -10.31 -18.48
N THR A 234 -0.05 -10.74 -19.22
CA THR A 234 -0.02 -12.04 -19.88
C THR A 234 1.00 -12.94 -19.20
N VAL A 235 0.54 -14.09 -18.69
CA VAL A 235 1.39 -15.14 -18.14
C VAL A 235 1.59 -16.22 -19.21
N SER A 236 2.84 -16.45 -19.59
CA SER A 236 3.22 -17.46 -20.60
C SER A 236 3.91 -18.65 -19.94
N SER A 237 3.65 -19.88 -20.39
CA SER A 237 4.16 -21.12 -19.77
C SER A 237 5.69 -21.29 -19.81
N CYS A 238 6.42 -20.35 -20.40
CA CYS A 238 7.88 -20.34 -20.46
C CYS A 238 8.39 -19.14 -19.66
N CYS A 239 8.44 -19.21 -18.32
CA CYS A 239 9.01 -18.22 -17.37
C CYS A 239 9.16 -16.79 -17.93
N SER A 240 8.07 -16.19 -18.39
CA SER A 240 8.05 -14.84 -18.94
C SER A 240 6.73 -14.18 -18.60
N LEU A 241 6.82 -13.15 -17.76
CA LEU A 241 5.71 -12.27 -17.47
C LEU A 241 5.82 -11.07 -18.43
N SER A 242 4.85 -10.91 -19.32
CA SER A 242 4.82 -9.80 -20.27
C SER A 242 3.60 -8.92 -20.03
N ILE A 243 3.80 -7.60 -19.97
CA ILE A 243 2.74 -6.61 -19.81
C ILE A 243 2.65 -5.86 -21.13
N THR A 244 1.47 -5.84 -21.76
CA THR A 244 1.26 -5.15 -23.04
C THR A 244 0.08 -4.18 -22.94
N PRO A 245 0.19 -2.96 -23.50
CA PRO A 245 -0.97 -2.11 -23.72
C PRO A 245 -1.89 -2.75 -24.76
N LYS A 246 -3.22 -2.60 -24.61
CA LYS A 246 -4.19 -3.07 -25.60
C LYS A 246 -3.84 -2.53 -26.99
N GLN A 247 -3.52 -3.41 -27.94
CA GLN A 247 -3.27 -3.06 -29.33
C GLN A 247 -4.49 -2.38 -29.96
N HIS A 248 -4.41 -1.06 -30.18
CA HIS A 248 -5.07 -0.44 -31.33
C HIS A 248 -4.07 -0.45 -32.49
N THR A 249 -4.30 -1.36 -33.43
CA THR A 249 -3.72 -1.49 -34.78
C THR A 249 -2.55 -0.57 -35.20
N LYS A 250 -1.42 -1.24 -35.50
CA LYS A 250 -0.27 -0.86 -36.35
C LYS A 250 0.65 0.25 -35.85
N PHE A 251 1.73 -0.12 -35.15
CA PHE A 251 3.12 -0.03 -35.63
C PHE A 251 4.09 -0.64 -34.57
N ALA A 252 5.05 -1.44 -35.04
CA ALA A 252 6.18 -2.10 -34.35
C ALA A 252 6.19 -2.12 -32.80
N MET A 253 5.80 -3.27 -32.20
CA MET A 253 5.94 -3.56 -30.77
C MET A 253 7.31 -4.19 -30.49
N ASN A 254 8.07 -3.59 -29.57
CA ASN A 254 9.06 -4.32 -28.77
C ASN A 254 8.31 -5.00 -27.63
N ASP A 255 8.22 -6.33 -27.67
CA ASP A 255 7.61 -7.12 -26.59
C ASP A 255 8.46 -7.03 -25.31
N PHE A 256 7.87 -6.54 -24.22
CA PHE A 256 8.52 -6.45 -22.92
C PHE A 256 8.32 -7.76 -22.14
N VAL A 257 9.42 -8.47 -21.90
CA VAL A 257 9.47 -9.72 -21.12
C VAL A 257 10.21 -9.46 -19.82
N ILE A 258 9.51 -9.46 -18.68
CA ILE A 258 10.16 -9.57 -17.36
C ILE A 258 10.55 -11.03 -17.19
N LYS A 259 11.85 -11.33 -17.37
CA LYS A 259 12.45 -12.58 -16.92
C LYS A 259 12.72 -12.45 -15.43
N VAL A 260 11.87 -13.05 -14.60
CA VAL A 260 12.23 -13.32 -13.21
C VAL A 260 13.16 -14.54 -13.26
N ALA A 261 14.44 -14.32 -12.98
CA ALA A 261 15.45 -15.38 -12.89
C ALA A 261 15.26 -16.17 -11.59
#